data_AF-A0A4Q5YM00-F1
#
_entry.id   AF-A0A4Q5YM00-F1
#
_cell.length_a   1.000
_cell.length_b   1.000
_cell.length_c   1.000
_cell.angle_alpha   90.00
_cell.angle_beta   90.00
_cell.angle_gamma   90.00
#
_symmetry.space_group_name_H-M   'P 1'
#
loop_
_entity.id
_entity.type
_entity.pdbx_description
1 polymer ?
#
loop_
_entity_poly.entity_id
_entity_poly.type
_entity_poly.pdbx_seq_one_letter_code
_entity_poly.pdbx_strand_id
1 'polypeptide(L)'
;SIVAFAPVAVIPTYSDSKAAVHSYTLSLRHTLNRDTNVKVFELMPPTVNTAFSKDIGGEIHGMPAREVAEQLIEGIEQNDYEIYPGKTQEFRQYFFANPKEAFLALNQAG
;
A
#
# COMPACT_ATOMS: atom_id res chain seq x y z
N SER A 1 0.77 -1.28 -1.51
CA SER A 1 0.35 -0.01 -2.15
C SER A 1 -1.13 0.18 -1.86
N ILE A 2 -1.69 1.39 -1.98
CA ILE A 2 -3.14 1.65 -1.87
C ILE A 2 -3.99 0.64 -2.67
N VAL A 3 -3.51 0.23 -3.85
CA VAL A 3 -4.22 -0.71 -4.73
C VAL A 3 -4.29 -2.15 -4.22
N ALA A 4 -3.71 -2.46 -3.06
CA ALA A 4 -3.97 -3.71 -2.35
C ALA A 4 -5.40 -3.77 -1.79
N PHE A 5 -6.06 -2.61 -1.60
CA PHE A 5 -7.42 -2.50 -1.07
C PHE A 5 -8.45 -2.14 -2.14
N ALA A 6 -8.17 -1.10 -2.94
CA ALA A 6 -9.08 -0.62 -4.00
C ALA A 6 -8.38 -0.63 -5.36
N PRO A 7 -8.93 -1.28 -6.40
CA PRO A 7 -8.27 -1.39 -7.68
C PRO A 7 -8.33 -0.09 -8.49
N VAL A 8 -7.30 0.15 -9.30
CA VAL A 8 -7.30 1.18 -10.35
C VAL A 8 -7.46 0.51 -11.72
N ALA A 9 -8.43 0.99 -12.51
CA ALA A 9 -8.92 0.37 -13.72
C ALA A 9 -7.94 0.45 -14.91
N VAL A 10 -7.02 1.43 -14.92
CA VAL A 10 -6.02 1.59 -15.98
C VAL A 10 -4.88 0.55 -15.89
N ILE A 11 -4.66 -0.03 -14.70
CA ILE A 11 -3.66 -1.09 -14.45
C ILE A 11 -4.24 -2.20 -13.55
N PRO A 12 -5.26 -2.94 -14.03
CA PRO A 12 -6.03 -3.86 -13.19
C PRO A 12 -5.17 -5.01 -12.65
N THR A 13 -4.32 -5.60 -13.50
CA THR A 13 -3.43 -6.70 -13.12
C THR A 13 -2.38 -6.29 -12.08
N TYR A 14 -1.95 -5.03 -12.08
CA TYR A 14 -1.09 -4.49 -11.02
C TYR A 14 -1.85 -4.47 -9.70
N SER A 15 -3.09 -3.97 -9.69
CA SER A 15 -3.95 -3.98 -8.50
C SER A 15 -4.17 -5.39 -7.97
N ASP A 16 -4.52 -6.33 -8.85
CA ASP A 16 -4.72 -7.75 -8.50
C ASP A 16 -3.46 -8.35 -7.85
N SER A 17 -2.29 -8.10 -8.44
CA SER A 17 -1.02 -8.58 -7.88
C SER A 17 -0.73 -8.01 -6.49
N LYS A 18 -1.07 -6.74 -6.23
CA LYS A 18 -0.88 -6.12 -4.91
C LYS A 18 -1.88 -6.66 -3.89
N ALA A 19 -3.13 -6.91 -4.28
CA ALA A 19 -4.11 -7.58 -3.42
C ALA A 19 -3.69 -9.02 -3.10
N ALA A 20 -3.15 -9.76 -4.06
CA ALA A 20 -2.62 -11.10 -3.85
C ALA A 20 -1.42 -11.11 -2.90
N VAL A 21 -0.49 -10.15 -3.04
CA VAL A 21 0.63 -9.97 -2.10
C VAL A 21 0.12 -9.71 -0.69
N HIS A 22 -0.88 -8.83 -0.52
CA HIS A 22 -1.46 -8.55 0.80
C HIS A 22 -2.12 -9.79 1.43
N SER A 23 -2.86 -10.58 0.65
CA SER A 23 -3.41 -11.85 1.14
C SER A 23 -2.30 -12.84 1.55
N TYR A 24 -1.20 -12.87 0.80
CA TYR A 24 -0.08 -13.76 1.06
C TYR A 24 0.73 -13.35 2.30
N THR A 25 1.01 -12.06 2.49
CA THR A 25 1.76 -11.55 3.64
C THR A 25 1.03 -11.83 4.96
N LEU A 26 -0.30 -11.68 5.00
CA LEU A 26 -1.13 -12.05 6.15
C LEU A 26 -0.97 -13.54 6.49
N SER A 27 -1.09 -14.40 5.49
CA SER A 27 -0.99 -15.86 5.66
C SER A 27 0.42 -16.31 6.06
N LEU A 28 1.44 -15.70 5.46
CA LEU A 28 2.85 -15.98 5.74
C LEU A 28 3.22 -15.55 7.15
N ARG A 29 2.80 -14.35 7.57
CA ARG A 29 3.00 -13.83 8.94
C ARG A 29 2.38 -14.77 9.96
N HIS A 30 1.13 -15.18 9.73
CA HIS A 30 0.42 -16.10 10.62
C HIS A 30 1.15 -17.44 10.74
N THR A 31 1.63 -17.99 9.63
CA THR A 31 2.37 -19.26 9.62
C THR A 31 3.71 -19.16 10.35
N LEU A 32 4.52 -18.17 10.00
CA LEU A 32 5.89 -18.04 10.54
C LEU A 32 5.90 -17.66 12.03
N ASN A 33 4.94 -16.90 12.51
CA ASN A 33 4.85 -16.50 13.93
C ASN A 33 4.54 -17.68 14.88
N ARG A 34 4.16 -18.85 14.36
CA ARG A 34 3.87 -20.03 15.20
C ARG A 34 5.12 -20.80 15.58
N ASP A 35 6.03 -20.95 14.61
CA ASP A 35 7.15 -21.88 14.71
C ASP A 35 8.52 -21.18 14.64
N THR A 36 8.55 -19.87 14.43
CA THR A 36 9.79 -19.09 14.25
C THR A 36 9.71 -17.71 14.91
N ASN A 37 10.87 -17.07 15.09
CA ASN A 37 10.97 -15.66 15.49
C ASN A 37 10.99 -14.69 14.29
N VAL A 38 10.61 -15.15 13.09
CA VAL A 38 10.62 -14.33 11.87
C VAL A 38 9.37 -13.43 11.86
N LYS A 39 9.60 -12.11 11.78
CA LYS A 39 8.54 -11.11 11.63
C LYS A 39 8.37 -10.74 10.16
N VAL A 40 7.12 -10.64 9.71
CA VAL A 40 6.77 -10.29 8.32
C VAL A 40 6.05 -8.95 8.33
N PHE A 41 6.66 -7.95 7.71
CA PHE A 41 6.13 -6.59 7.59
C PHE A 41 5.68 -6.34 6.16
N GLU A 42 4.60 -5.59 5.98
CA GLU A 42 4.13 -5.17 4.67
C GLU A 42 4.05 -3.64 4.58
N LEU A 43 4.74 -3.07 3.58
CA LEU A 43 4.71 -1.65 3.28
C LEU A 43 3.72 -1.37 2.15
N MET A 44 2.76 -0.49 2.40
CA MET A 44 1.74 -0.11 1.44
C MET A 44 1.74 1.40 1.21
N PRO A 45 2.63 1.94 0.36
CA PRO A 45 2.70 3.37 0.12
C PRO A 45 1.62 3.85 -0.87
N PRO A 46 1.38 5.17 -0.93
CA PRO A 46 0.65 5.80 -2.02
C PRO A 46 1.56 5.86 -3.26
N THR A 47 1.21 6.69 -4.25
CA THR A 47 2.15 7.02 -5.33
C THR A 47 3.41 7.67 -4.72
N VAL A 48 4.60 7.14 -5.06
CA VAL A 48 5.90 7.60 -4.56
C VAL A 48 6.63 8.32 -5.68
N ASN A 49 7.27 9.46 -5.44
CA ASN A 49 8.05 10.19 -6.44
C ASN A 49 9.34 9.43 -6.80
N THR A 50 9.30 8.66 -7.89
CA THR A 50 10.42 7.87 -8.42
C THR A 50 10.34 7.84 -9.95
N ALA A 51 11.40 7.39 -10.62
CA ALA A 51 11.36 7.21 -12.08
C ALA A 51 10.23 6.27 -12.55
N PHE A 52 9.86 5.28 -11.72
CA PHE A 52 8.78 4.33 -12.03
C PHE A 52 7.40 5.00 -12.11
N SER A 53 7.15 6.03 -11.29
CA SER A 53 5.84 6.65 -11.16
C SER A 53 5.70 7.95 -11.94
N LYS A 54 6.76 8.37 -12.65
CA LYS A 54 6.80 9.63 -13.40
C LYS A 54 5.58 9.79 -14.31
N ASP A 55 5.30 8.77 -15.11
CA ASP A 55 4.22 8.79 -16.12
C ASP A 55 2.81 8.70 -15.50
N ILE A 56 2.71 8.39 -14.21
CA ILE A 56 1.46 8.37 -13.43
C ILE A 56 1.38 9.55 -12.43
N GLY A 57 2.12 10.63 -12.69
CA GLY A 57 2.08 11.87 -11.90
C GLY A 57 2.92 11.85 -10.62
N GLY A 58 3.82 10.88 -10.46
CA GLY A 58 4.67 10.74 -9.28
C GLY A 58 5.60 11.93 -9.02
N GLU A 59 6.05 12.63 -10.07
CA GLU A 59 6.89 13.83 -9.90
C GLU A 59 6.14 15.01 -9.26
N ILE A 60 4.83 15.10 -9.47
CA ILE A 60 3.99 16.24 -9.03
C ILE A 60 3.23 15.91 -7.73
N HIS A 61 2.70 14.69 -7.64
CA HIS A 61 1.79 14.28 -6.56
C HIS A 61 2.32 13.12 -5.72
N GLY A 62 3.52 12.60 -6.04
CA GLY A 62 4.10 11.46 -5.34
C GLY A 62 4.76 11.86 -4.02
N MET A 63 4.59 11.01 -3.00
CA MET A 63 5.31 11.12 -1.74
C MET A 63 6.82 10.94 -1.98
N PRO A 64 7.72 11.72 -1.35
CA PRO A 64 9.16 11.53 -1.51
C PRO A 64 9.61 10.13 -1.09
N ALA A 65 10.45 9.48 -1.90
CA ALA A 65 10.94 8.12 -1.62
C ALA A 65 11.68 8.01 -0.28
N ARG A 66 12.35 9.09 0.13
CA ARG A 66 13.03 9.18 1.43
C ARG A 66 12.05 9.05 2.60
N GLU A 67 10.93 9.78 2.55
CA GLU A 67 9.91 9.71 3.61
C GLU A 67 9.28 8.32 3.69
N VAL A 68 9.09 7.65 2.54
CA VAL A 68 8.60 6.26 2.52
C VAL A 68 9.60 5.31 3.20
N ALA A 69 10.90 5.52 2.98
CA ALA A 69 11.95 4.72 3.61
C ALA A 69 12.05 4.98 5.12
N GLU A 70 11.91 6.24 5.54
CA GLU A 70 11.90 6.62 6.97
C GLU A 70 10.70 5.97 7.69
N GLN A 71 9.49 6.06 7.13
CA GLN A 71 8.30 5.43 7.71
C GLN A 71 8.35 3.89 7.71
N LEU A 72 9.02 3.27 6.74
CA LEU A 72 9.29 1.84 6.76
C LEU A 72 10.15 1.45 7.96
N ILE A 73 11.24 2.17 8.22
CA ILE A 73 12.14 1.91 9.34
C ILE A 73 11.40 2.09 10.66
N GLU A 74 10.69 3.20 10.82
CA GLU A 74 9.89 3.49 12.02
C GLU A 74 8.85 2.39 12.30
N GLY A 75 8.11 1.95 11.27
CA GLY A 75 7.13 0.88 11.44
C GLY A 75 7.76 -0.46 11.84
N ILE A 76 8.94 -0.79 11.30
CA ILE A 76 9.69 -1.99 11.72
C ILE A 76 10.10 -1.88 13.19
N GLU A 77 10.63 -0.73 13.62
CA GLU A 77 11.06 -0.49 15.01
C GLU A 77 9.88 -0.59 16.00
N GLN A 78 8.70 -0.13 15.59
CA GLN A 78 7.48 -0.14 16.40
C GLN A 78 6.73 -1.47 16.38
N ASN A 79 7.14 -2.42 15.53
CA ASN A 79 6.41 -3.67 15.25
C ASN A 79 5.03 -3.45 14.58
N ASP A 80 4.90 -2.39 13.80
CA ASP A 80 3.74 -2.17 12.95
C ASP A 80 3.81 -3.09 11.74
N TYR A 81 3.14 -4.24 11.84
CA TYR A 81 3.20 -5.29 10.82
C TYR A 81 2.64 -4.88 9.45
N GLU A 82 1.79 -3.86 9.42
CA GLU A 82 1.27 -3.24 8.21
C GLU A 82 1.54 -1.74 8.27
N ILE A 83 2.40 -1.27 7.39
CA ILE A 83 2.91 0.11 7.38
C ILE A 83 2.25 0.84 6.21
N TYR A 84 1.56 1.93 6.53
CA TYR A 84 0.73 2.66 5.57
C TYR A 84 1.23 4.10 5.38
N PRO A 85 2.27 4.34 4.56
CA PRO A 85 2.81 5.67 4.41
C PRO A 85 1.81 6.71 3.89
N GLY A 86 2.02 7.96 4.30
CA GLY A 86 1.25 9.11 3.84
C GLY A 86 -0.27 8.90 3.98
N LYS A 87 -1.02 9.15 2.89
CA LYS A 87 -2.49 9.05 2.89
C LYS A 87 -3.03 7.63 2.76
N THR A 88 -2.19 6.60 2.78
CA THR A 88 -2.66 5.21 2.60
C THR A 88 -3.59 4.79 3.73
N GLN A 89 -3.27 5.15 4.98
CA GLN A 89 -4.11 4.81 6.13
C GLN A 89 -5.50 5.48 6.04
N GLU A 90 -5.54 6.76 5.70
CA GLU A 90 -6.78 7.51 5.50
C GLU A 90 -7.62 6.91 4.36
N PHE A 91 -6.99 6.59 3.22
CA PHE A 91 -7.69 5.99 2.10
C PHE A 91 -8.22 4.59 2.43
N ARG A 92 -7.45 3.78 3.17
CA ARG A 92 -7.90 2.46 3.64
C ARG A 92 -9.15 2.58 4.49
N GLN A 93 -9.16 3.50 5.45
CA GLN A 93 -10.34 3.77 6.28
C GLN A 93 -11.53 4.24 5.44
N TYR A 94 -11.29 5.15 4.49
CA TYR A 94 -12.31 5.62 3.57
C TYR A 94 -12.89 4.49 2.71
N PHE A 95 -12.06 3.58 2.20
CA PHE A 95 -12.49 2.40 1.45
C PHE A 95 -13.39 1.49 2.26
N PHE A 96 -13.03 1.18 3.51
CA PHE A 96 -13.87 0.32 4.36
C PHE A 96 -15.20 0.99 4.74
N ALA A 97 -15.24 2.32 4.84
CA ALA A 97 -16.46 3.06 5.11
C ALA A 97 -17.33 3.25 3.85
N ASN A 98 -16.72 3.47 2.68
CA ASN A 98 -17.38 3.90 1.44
C ASN A 98 -16.73 3.20 0.21
N PRO A 99 -16.88 1.88 0.03
CA PRO A 99 -16.08 1.13 -0.94
C PRO A 99 -16.35 1.54 -2.40
N LYS A 100 -17.60 1.89 -2.74
CA LYS A 100 -17.97 2.35 -4.08
C LYS A 100 -17.36 3.72 -4.38
N GLU A 101 -17.49 4.64 -3.44
CA GLU A 101 -17.01 6.01 -3.57
C GLU A 101 -15.48 6.06 -3.57
N ALA A 102 -14.81 5.22 -2.78
CA ALA A 102 -13.36 5.05 -2.79
C ALA A 102 -12.86 4.50 -4.13
N PHE A 103 -13.54 3.50 -4.69
CA PHE A 103 -13.24 3.01 -6.04
C PHE A 103 -13.38 4.12 -7.07
N LEU A 104 -14.49 4.88 -7.05
CA LEU A 104 -14.68 5.99 -7.98
C LEU A 104 -13.61 7.08 -7.80
N ALA A 105 -13.31 7.47 -6.56
CA ALA A 105 -12.31 8.50 -6.26
C ALA A 105 -10.91 8.15 -6.80
N LEU A 106 -10.52 6.86 -6.73
CA LEU A 106 -9.25 6.39 -7.27
C LEU A 106 -9.22 6.32 -8.81
N ASN A 107 -10.39 6.32 -9.46
CA ASN A 107 -10.56 6.13 -10.90
C ASN A 107 -11.13 7.37 -11.62
N GLN A 108 -11.28 8.51 -10.94
CA GLN A 108 -11.84 9.76 -11.49
C GLN A 108 -10.91 10.52 -12.47
N ALA A 109 -9.70 10.03 -12.70
CA ALA A 109 -8.71 10.65 -13.60
C ALA A 109 -8.73 10.06 -15.04
N GLY A 110 -9.84 9.46 -15.46
CA GLY A 110 -10.05 8.89 -16.81
C GLY A 110 -10.94 9.75 -17.69
#